data_AF-A0A661Y3X5-F1
#
_entry.id   AF-A0A661Y3X5-F1
#
_cell.length_a   1.000
_cell.length_b   1.000
_cell.length_c   1.000
_cell.angle_alpha   90.00
_cell.angle_beta   90.00
_cell.angle_gamma   90.00
#
_symmetry.space_group_name_H-M   'P 1'
#
loop_
_entity.id
_entity.type
_entity.pdbx_description
1 polymer ?
#
loop_
_entity_poly.entity_id
_entity_poly.type
_entity_poly.pdbx_seq_one_letter_code
_entity_poly.pdbx_strand_id
1 'polypeptide(L)' 'MKAIRVYETGGKEVLKFEDLPDPVCKNHEVLVKLESMSVNFSDTLIRRGLYPYMPEFPAILGNEAAG' A
#
# COMPACT_ATOMS: atom_id res chain seq x y z
N MET A 1 3.32 -12.75 -1.76
CA MET A 1 2.81 -11.74 -2.70
C MET A 1 3.83 -10.64 -2.95
N LYS A 2 3.77 -9.95 -4.09
CA LYS A 2 4.58 -8.74 -4.34
C LYS A 2 3.81 -7.49 -3.94
N ALA A 3 4.49 -6.50 -3.36
CA ALA A 3 3.85 -5.25 -2.92
C ALA A 3 4.79 -4.05 -3.09
N ILE A 4 4.21 -2.86 -3.15
CA ILE A 4 4.94 -1.59 -3.02
C ILE A 4 4.86 -1.14 -1.56
N ARG A 5 6.01 -1.00 -0.89
CA ARG A 5 6.10 -0.53 0.49
C ARG A 5 6.85 0.79 0.59
N VAL A 6 6.48 1.57 1.59
CA VAL A 6 7.19 2.78 2.02
C VAL A 6 7.58 2.65 3.49
N TYR A 7 8.81 3.02 3.81
CA TYR A 7 9.37 2.98 5.17
C TYR A 7 9.49 4.38 5.79
N GLU A 8 9.47 5.39 4.94
CA GLU A 8 9.59 6.80 5.27
C GLU A 8 8.94 7.63 4.16
N THR A 9 8.74 8.92 4.41
CA THR A 9 8.22 9.85 3.41
C THR A 9 9.33 10.31 2.46
N GLY A 10 8.97 10.64 1.23
CA GLY A 10 9.92 11.14 0.23
C GLY A 10 9.36 11.26 -1.18
N GLY A 11 10.29 11.34 -2.13
CA GLY A 11 10.02 11.27 -3.56
C GLY A 11 9.66 9.85 -3.99
N LYS A 12 9.81 9.54 -5.28
CA LYS A 12 9.42 8.21 -5.80
C LYS A 12 10.36 7.09 -5.35
N GLU A 13 11.57 7.44 -4.98
CA GLU A 13 12.65 6.55 -4.55
C GLU A 13 12.35 5.79 -3.25
N VAL A 14 11.40 6.26 -2.44
CA VAL A 14 10.98 5.55 -1.22
C VAL A 14 10.03 4.39 -1.51
N LEU A 15 9.52 4.27 -2.74
CA LEU A 15 8.66 3.17 -3.17
C LEU A 15 9.51 1.92 -3.43
N LYS A 16 9.42 0.93 -2.55
CA LYS A 16 10.16 -0.33 -2.66
C LYS A 16 9.25 -1.45 -3.13
N PHE A 17 9.64 -2.12 -4.22
CA PHE A 17 8.96 -3.32 -4.69
C PHE A 17 9.55 -4.55 -4.03
N GLU A 18 8.76 -5.21 -3.20
CA GLU A 18 9.24 -6.27 -2.31
C GLU A 18 8.36 -7.52 -2.39
N ASP A 19 8.97 -8.68 -2.12
CA ASP A 19 8.27 -9.93 -1.87
C ASP A 19 7.92 -10.04 -0.38
N LEU A 20 6.65 -10.34 -0.09
CA LEU A 20 6.10 -10.53 1.25
C LEU A 20 5.42 -11.90 1.34
N PRO A 21 5.25 -12.47 2.55
CA PRO A 21 4.35 -13.59 2.76
C PRO A 21 2.94 -13.26 2.26
N ASP A 22 2.21 -14.28 1.80
CA ASP A 22 0.80 -14.09 1.48
C ASP A 22 0.01 -13.79 2.78
N PRO A 23 -0.95 -12.85 2.75
CA PRO A 23 -1.76 -12.52 3.90
C PRO A 23 -2.65 -13.71 4.28
N VAL A 24 -2.86 -13.87 5.58
CA VAL A 24 -3.72 -14.93 6.12
C VAL A 24 -5.09 -14.33 6.44
N CYS A 25 -6.13 -14.86 5.79
CA CYS A 25 -7.51 -14.46 6.01
C CYS A 25 -7.97 -14.85 7.42
N LYS A 26 -8.49 -13.90 8.21
CA LYS A 26 -9.13 -14.19 9.50
C LYS A 26 -10.64 -14.39 9.36
N ASN A 27 -11.30 -14.69 10.48
CA ASN A 27 -12.76 -14.78 10.53
C ASN A 27 -13.39 -13.44 10.11
N HIS A 28 -14.41 -13.51 9.24
CA HIS A 28 -15.11 -12.35 8.67
C HIS A 28 -14.29 -11.46 7.72
N GLU A 29 -13.14 -11.92 7.25
CA GLU A 29 -12.37 -11.30 6.17
C GLU A 29 -12.51 -12.11 4.88
N VAL A 30 -12.08 -11.53 3.76
CA VAL A 30 -11.90 -12.23 2.49
C VAL A 30 -10.51 -11.96 1.95
N LEU A 31 -9.88 -13.00 1.38
CA LEU A 31 -8.62 -12.86 0.67
C LEU A 31 -8.89 -12.72 -0.82
N VAL A 32 -8.55 -11.56 -1.38
CA VAL A 32 -8.75 -11.23 -2.80
C VAL A 32 -7.41 -11.27 -3.54
N LYS A 33 -7.38 -11.94 -4.69
CA LYS A 33 -6.24 -11.89 -5.59
C LYS A 33 -6.40 -10.69 -6.53
N LEU A 34 -5.63 -9.64 -6.28
CA LEU A 34 -5.77 -8.39 -7.04
C LEU A 34 -5.29 -8.55 -8.49
N GLU A 35 -6.11 -8.11 -9.45
CA GLU A 35 -5.74 -7.97 -10.87
C GLU A 35 -5.37 -6.53 -11.23
N SER A 36 -5.97 -5.56 -10.53
CA SER A 36 -5.71 -4.13 -10.74
C SER A 36 -5.84 -3.33 -9.44
N MET A 37 -5.12 -2.20 -9.38
CA MET A 37 -5.22 -1.21 -8.30
C MET A 37 -5.24 0.20 -8.87
N SER A 38 -5.90 1.13 -8.20
CA SER A 38 -5.87 2.54 -8.58
C SER A 38 -4.64 3.24 -7.97
N VAL A 39 -4.25 4.36 -8.58
CA VAL A 39 -3.32 5.32 -7.97
C VAL A 39 -4.08 6.62 -7.80
N ASN A 40 -4.34 6.98 -6.56
CA ASN A 40 -5.06 8.17 -6.18
C ASN A 40 -4.10 9.27 -5.74
N PHE A 41 -4.57 10.51 -5.74
CA PHE A 41 -3.77 11.64 -5.28
C PHE A 41 -3.38 11.48 -3.80
N SER A 42 -4.23 10.84 -2.98
CA SER A 42 -3.93 10.49 -1.59
C SER A 42 -2.65 9.67 -1.44
N ASP A 43 -2.38 8.73 -2.35
CA ASP A 43 -1.16 7.90 -2.30
C ASP A 43 0.09 8.78 -2.45
N THR A 44 0.00 9.80 -3.31
CA THR A 44 1.09 10.77 -3.49
C THR A 44 1.27 11.67 -2.27
N LEU A 45 0.17 12.04 -1.61
CA LEU A 45 0.20 12.84 -0.38
C LEU A 45 0.79 12.04 0.77
N ILE A 46 0.39 10.78 0.94
CA ILE A 46 0.95 9.88 1.96
C ILE A 46 2.45 9.70 1.71
N ARG A 47 2.84 9.33 0.49
CA ARG A 47 4.26 9.16 0.15
C ARG A 47 5.08 10.42 0.45
N ARG A 48 4.52 11.61 0.22
CA ARG A 48 5.18 12.90 0.48
C ARG A 48 5.09 13.38 1.94
N GLY A 49 4.36 12.70 2.81
CA GLY A 49 4.15 13.13 4.20
C GLY A 49 3.20 14.31 4.36
N LEU A 50 2.30 14.52 3.40
CA LEU A 50 1.38 15.65 3.36
C LEU A 50 -0.09 15.26 3.62
N TYR A 51 -0.36 13.97 3.80
CA TYR A 51 -1.72 13.50 4.03
C TYR A 51 -2.10 13.66 5.51
N PRO A 52 -3.27 14.22 5.86
CA PRO A 52 -3.64 14.44 7.26
C PRO A 52 -3.72 13.16 8.10
N TYR A 53 -4.02 12.03 7.47
CA TYR A 53 -4.16 10.72 8.10
C TYR A 53 -3.04 9.79 7.66
N MET A 54 -1.83 10.04 8.16
CA MET A 54 -0.65 9.24 7.82
C MET A 54 -0.76 7.83 8.40
N PRO A 55 -0.44 6.78 7.62
CA PRO A 55 -0.30 5.43 8.15
C PRO A 55 0.98 5.31 8.99
N GLU A 56 1.05 4.28 9.83
CA GLU A 56 2.31 3.89 10.45
C GLU A 56 3.22 3.22 9.41
N PHE A 57 4.51 3.53 9.48
CA PHE A 57 5.50 2.87 8.62
C PHE A 57 6.03 1.59 9.28
N PRO A 58 6.34 0.54 8.49
CA PRO A 58 6.24 0.47 7.03
C PRO A 58 4.80 0.25 6.52
N ALA A 59 4.41 0.98 5.47
CA ALA A 59 3.06 0.96 4.90
C ALA A 59 3.03 0.43 3.46
N ILE A 60 1.91 -0.20 3.06
CA ILE A 60 1.54 -0.46 1.67
C ILE A 60 0.54 0.62 1.26
N LEU A 61 0.76 1.27 0.12
CA LEU A 61 -0.11 2.34 -0.40
C LEU A 61 -1.22 1.76 -1.29
N GLY A 62 -2.29 2.54 -1.50
CA GLY A 62 -3.47 2.15 -2.27
C GLY A 62 -4.65 1.77 -1.38
N ASN A 63 -5.81 2.36 -1.67
CA ASN A 63 -7.07 2.12 -0.93
C ASN A 63 -8.15 1.43 -1.78
N GLU A 64 -7.89 1.20 -3.06
CA GLU A 64 -8.87 0.63 -4.00
C GLU A 64 -8.20 -0.36 -4.94
N ALA A 65 -8.86 -1.49 -5.16
CA ALA A 65 -8.39 -2.55 -6.04
C ALA A 65 -9.57 -3.38 -6.56
N ALA A 66 -9.32 -4.18 -7.60
CA ALA A 66 -10.27 -5.13 -8.15
C ALA A 66 -9.59 -6.46 -8.53
N GLY A 67 -10.33 -7.56 -8.35
CA GLY A 67 -9.93 -8.95 -8.63
C GLY A 67 -10.84 -9.95 -7.93
#